data_AF-A0AA88YS62-F1
#
_entry.id   AF-A0AA88YS62-F1
#
_cell.length_a   1.000
_cell.length_b   1.000
_cell.length_c   1.000
_cell.angle_alpha   90.00
_cell.angle_beta   90.00
_cell.angle_gamma   90.00
#
_symmetry.space_group_name_H-M   'P 1'
#
loop_
_entity.id
_entity.type
_entity.pdbx_description
1 polymer ?
#
loop_
_entity_poly.entity_id
_entity_poly.type
_entity_poly.pdbx_seq_one_letter_code
_entity_poly.pdbx_strand_id
1 'polypeptide(L)'
;MCQYQHNITTYNDDISELPEGLAGKMGLVASLVSECRSTSTVKGYYSSFMRWKKWAIQNSIQECLPARSLHVAIYLSCLVQQSKSPSPVIQAFYGIKWAHSVISVKSPTDSDLVKNVLEGAKRRLSHSVQKKEPITPDLIDKMYDATFQEGNLYNQRTICACLLSYSGFLRVSELLSLKICDISFFTTHMSIFIEKSKTDIYRDGNWLVISRTGTKLCPVMNLEKLFSYANLEFSDTYLFRNLT
;
A
#
# COMPACT_ATOMS: atom_id res chain seq x y z
N MET A 1 -7.45 17.60 -3.91
CA MET A 1 -8.45 18.68 -3.95
C MET A 1 -9.56 18.41 -4.97
N CYS A 2 -9.29 18.11 -6.25
CA CYS A 2 -10.36 17.88 -7.26
C CYS A 2 -11.32 16.68 -7.05
N GLN A 3 -11.03 15.72 -6.17
CA GLN A 3 -11.90 14.55 -5.93
C GLN A 3 -13.01 14.82 -4.89
N TYR A 4 -12.85 15.85 -4.06
CA TYR A 4 -13.72 16.07 -2.89
C TYR A 4 -14.84 17.09 -3.15
N GLN A 5 -14.63 18.03 -4.07
CA GLN A 5 -15.67 19.00 -4.46
C GLN A 5 -16.87 18.32 -5.13
N HIS A 6 -16.68 17.15 -5.75
CA HIS A 6 -17.78 16.43 -6.42
C HIS A 6 -18.66 15.62 -5.48
N ASN A 7 -18.14 15.20 -4.31
CA ASN A 7 -18.93 14.47 -3.30
C ASN A 7 -19.98 15.37 -2.64
N ILE A 8 -19.66 16.65 -2.45
CA ILE A 8 -20.59 17.60 -1.83
C ILE A 8 -21.75 17.93 -2.78
N THR A 9 -21.50 17.96 -4.09
CA THR A 9 -22.52 18.33 -5.10
C THR A 9 -23.70 17.37 -5.14
N THR A 10 -23.52 16.10 -4.75
CA THR A 10 -24.57 15.08 -4.81
C THR A 10 -25.60 15.23 -3.68
N TYR A 11 -25.24 15.91 -2.58
CA TYR A 11 -26.06 16.04 -1.38
C TYR A 11 -26.46 17.48 -1.09
N ASN A 12 -26.30 18.40 -2.06
CA ASN A 12 -26.59 19.82 -1.85
C ASN A 12 -28.04 20.08 -1.40
N ASP A 13 -28.98 19.31 -1.93
CA ASP A 13 -30.40 19.42 -1.57
C ASP A 13 -30.61 18.96 -0.11
N ASP A 14 -30.09 17.79 0.27
CA ASP A 14 -30.14 17.27 1.64
C ASP A 14 -29.44 18.21 2.65
N ILE A 15 -28.34 18.85 2.25
CA ILE A 15 -27.58 19.79 3.09
C ILE A 15 -28.40 21.06 3.36
N SER A 16 -29.21 21.50 2.40
CA SER A 16 -30.05 22.70 2.54
C SER A 16 -31.21 22.53 3.53
N GLU A 17 -31.61 21.28 3.80
CA GLU A 17 -32.67 20.93 4.75
C GLU A 17 -32.14 20.67 6.18
N LEU A 18 -30.83 20.72 6.40
CA LEU A 18 -30.23 20.46 7.71
C LEU A 18 -30.41 21.64 8.67
N PRO A 19 -30.72 21.39 9.95
CA PRO A 19 -30.62 22.39 11.01
C PRO A 19 -29.22 23.04 11.07
N GLU A 20 -29.16 24.34 11.35
CA GLU A 20 -27.92 25.16 11.37
C GLU A 20 -26.77 24.53 12.19
N GLY A 21 -27.09 23.86 13.30
CA GLY A 21 -26.10 23.19 14.16
C GLY A 21 -25.49 21.91 13.57
N LEU A 22 -26.08 21.32 12.52
CA LEU A 22 -25.61 20.08 11.88
C LEU A 22 -24.84 20.33 10.59
N ALA A 23 -25.10 21.45 9.89
CA ALA A 23 -24.38 21.82 8.66
C ALA A 23 -22.85 21.88 8.87
N GLY A 24 -22.40 22.35 10.04
CA GLY A 24 -20.98 22.38 10.41
C GLY A 24 -20.30 21.00 10.54
N LYS A 25 -21.06 19.90 10.62
CA LYS A 25 -20.52 18.53 10.71
C LYS A 25 -20.21 17.91 9.34
N MET A 26 -20.59 18.55 8.23
CA MET A 26 -20.34 18.04 6.89
C MET A 26 -18.85 17.88 6.56
N GLY A 27 -17.99 18.75 7.12
CA GLY A 27 -16.54 18.62 6.99
C GLY A 27 -16.01 17.29 7.58
N LEU A 28 -16.57 16.85 8.71
CA LEU A 28 -16.21 15.60 9.36
C LEU A 28 -16.69 14.38 8.55
N VAL A 29 -17.88 14.44 7.94
CA VAL A 29 -18.37 13.36 7.06
C VAL A 29 -17.41 13.17 5.88
N ALA A 30 -16.98 14.26 5.24
CA ALA A 30 -16.04 14.21 4.14
C ALA A 30 -14.67 13.63 4.54
N SER A 31 -14.15 14.01 5.72
CA SER A 31 -12.87 13.47 6.21
C SER A 31 -12.98 11.97 6.53
N LEU A 32 -14.05 11.53 7.20
CA LEU A 32 -14.27 10.12 7.53
C LEU A 32 -14.43 9.25 6.27
N VAL A 33 -15.15 9.74 5.25
CA VAL A 33 -15.27 9.05 3.96
C VAL A 33 -13.91 8.91 3.28
N SER A 34 -13.00 9.88 3.45
CA SER A 34 -11.63 9.79 2.92
C SER A 34 -10.76 8.79 3.70
N GLU A 35 -10.96 8.70 5.01
CA GLU A 35 -10.16 7.89 5.94
C GLU A 35 -10.60 6.43 6.01
N CYS A 36 -11.81 6.11 5.53
CA CYS A 36 -12.36 4.75 5.54
C CYS A 36 -11.50 3.72 4.79
N ARG A 37 -10.54 4.16 3.97
CA ARG A 37 -9.62 3.30 3.21
C ARG A 37 -8.21 3.86 3.23
N SER A 38 -7.24 2.97 3.14
CA SER A 38 -5.83 3.38 2.99
C SER A 38 -5.64 4.26 1.74
N THR A 39 -4.77 5.26 1.86
CA THR A 39 -4.42 6.16 0.75
C THR A 39 -3.88 5.39 -0.47
N SER A 40 -3.15 4.30 -0.25
CA SER A 40 -2.68 3.40 -1.32
C SER A 40 -3.84 2.70 -2.04
N THR A 41 -4.87 2.26 -1.32
CA THR A 41 -6.06 1.63 -1.92
C THR A 41 -6.81 2.63 -2.79
N VAL A 42 -7.02 3.85 -2.29
CA VAL A 42 -7.71 4.93 -3.03
C VAL A 42 -6.94 5.29 -4.31
N LYS A 43 -5.61 5.45 -4.22
CA LYS A 43 -4.75 5.66 -5.40
C LYS A 43 -4.86 4.52 -6.43
N GLY A 44 -4.91 3.27 -5.95
CA GLY A 44 -5.09 2.09 -6.80
C GLY A 44 -6.43 2.09 -7.54
N TYR A 45 -7.53 2.38 -6.84
CA TYR A 45 -8.85 2.47 -7.45
C TYR A 45 -8.95 3.64 -8.43
N TYR A 46 -8.45 4.82 -8.06
CA TYR A 46 -8.43 5.98 -8.94
C TYR A 46 -7.66 5.73 -10.22
N SER A 47 -6.44 5.19 -10.12
CA SER A 47 -5.63 4.88 -11.31
C SER A 47 -6.31 3.83 -12.21
N SER A 48 -6.97 2.84 -11.62
CA SER A 48 -7.74 1.83 -12.35
C SER A 48 -8.96 2.45 -13.06
N PHE A 49 -9.69 3.33 -12.38
CA PHE A 49 -10.81 4.06 -12.99
C PHE A 49 -10.36 5.00 -14.11
N MET A 50 -9.22 5.67 -13.97
CA MET A 50 -8.67 6.53 -15.02
C MET A 50 -8.27 5.74 -16.27
N ARG A 51 -7.82 4.49 -16.11
CA ARG A 51 -7.60 3.58 -17.26
C ARG A 51 -8.91 3.24 -17.97
N TRP A 52 -9.98 2.98 -17.22
CA TRP A 52 -11.32 2.81 -17.78
C TRP A 52 -11.77 4.07 -18.55
N LYS A 53 -11.70 5.25 -17.93
CA LYS A 53 -12.09 6.52 -18.56
C LYS A 53 -11.32 6.76 -19.86
N LYS A 54 -10.00 6.52 -19.84
CA LYS A 54 -9.17 6.64 -21.05
C LYS A 54 -9.64 5.68 -22.15
N TRP A 55 -9.86 4.41 -21.81
CA TRP A 55 -10.35 3.42 -22.77
C TRP A 55 -11.73 3.78 -23.34
N ALA A 56 -12.64 4.25 -22.49
CA ALA A 56 -13.98 4.66 -22.90
C ALA A 56 -13.93 5.82 -23.90
N ILE A 57 -13.15 6.88 -23.61
CA ILE A 57 -12.97 8.03 -24.51
C ILE A 57 -12.36 7.59 -25.85
N GLN A 58 -11.36 6.71 -25.83
CA GLN A 58 -10.73 6.17 -27.05
C GLN A 58 -11.70 5.37 -27.93
N ASN A 59 -12.77 4.81 -27.34
CA ASN A 59 -13.82 4.07 -28.04
C ASN A 59 -15.10 4.90 -28.22
N SER A 60 -15.01 6.23 -28.17
CA SER A 60 -16.14 7.17 -28.36
C SER A 60 -17.29 7.02 -27.35
N ILE A 61 -17.01 6.50 -26.15
CA ILE A 61 -17.97 6.42 -25.05
C ILE A 61 -17.80 7.67 -24.18
N GLN A 62 -18.75 8.61 -24.27
CA GLN A 62 -18.71 9.87 -23.54
C GLN A 62 -19.14 9.72 -22.07
N GLU A 63 -20.15 8.89 -21.80
CA GLU A 63 -20.67 8.58 -20.45
C GLU A 63 -19.75 7.61 -19.69
N CYS A 64 -18.70 8.15 -19.05
CA CYS A 64 -17.75 7.37 -18.26
C CYS A 64 -18.17 7.16 -16.79
N LEU A 65 -19.04 8.02 -16.27
CA LEU A 65 -19.56 8.01 -14.90
C LEU A 65 -20.90 8.79 -14.86
N PRO A 66 -22.05 8.13 -14.61
CA PRO A 66 -22.21 6.68 -14.46
C PRO A 66 -21.93 5.93 -15.77
N ALA A 67 -21.25 4.80 -15.68
CA ALA A 67 -20.95 3.92 -16.80
C ALA A 67 -22.07 2.87 -16.99
N ARG A 68 -22.30 2.47 -18.25
CA ARG A 68 -23.26 1.41 -18.59
C ARG A 68 -22.64 0.03 -18.38
N SER A 69 -23.41 -0.92 -17.83
CA SER A 69 -22.95 -2.29 -17.54
C SER A 69 -22.36 -3.00 -18.76
N LEU A 70 -22.98 -2.84 -19.93
CA LEU A 70 -22.49 -3.47 -21.17
C LEU A 70 -21.11 -2.94 -21.58
N HIS A 71 -20.87 -1.64 -21.49
CA HIS A 71 -19.58 -1.05 -21.82
C HIS A 71 -18.48 -1.55 -20.87
N VAL A 72 -18.79 -1.66 -19.58
CA VAL A 72 -17.86 -2.21 -18.58
C VAL A 72 -17.57 -3.69 -18.88
N ALA A 73 -18.60 -4.49 -19.20
CA ALA A 73 -18.42 -5.90 -19.56
C ALA A 73 -17.51 -6.09 -20.79
N ILE A 74 -17.68 -5.27 -21.82
CA ILE A 74 -16.82 -5.26 -23.01
C ILE A 74 -15.38 -4.90 -22.62
N TYR A 75 -15.19 -3.83 -21.85
CA TYR A 75 -13.86 -3.43 -21.40
C TYR A 75 -13.13 -4.52 -20.61
N LEU A 76 -13.81 -5.15 -19.64
CA LEU A 76 -13.22 -6.25 -18.88
C LEU A 76 -12.86 -7.42 -19.80
N SER A 77 -13.68 -7.69 -20.83
CA SER A 77 -13.40 -8.73 -21.83
C SER A 77 -12.17 -8.39 -22.70
N CYS A 78 -12.00 -7.13 -23.09
CA CYS A 78 -10.78 -6.67 -23.78
C CYS A 78 -9.54 -6.81 -22.88
N LEU A 79 -9.66 -6.49 -21.59
CA LEU A 79 -8.55 -6.68 -20.65
C LEU A 79 -8.17 -8.15 -20.51
N VAL A 80 -9.14 -9.08 -20.55
CA VAL A 80 -8.87 -10.52 -20.53
C VAL A 80 -7.99 -10.95 -21.70
N GLN A 81 -8.23 -10.43 -22.90
CA GLN A 81 -7.44 -10.75 -24.09
C GLN A 81 -5.99 -10.27 -24.00
N GLN A 82 -5.74 -9.20 -23.22
CA GLN A 82 -4.44 -8.55 -23.11
C GLN A 82 -3.66 -8.94 -21.85
N SER A 83 -4.28 -9.68 -20.93
CA SER A 83 -3.72 -9.95 -19.60
C SER A 83 -3.24 -11.39 -19.48
N LYS A 84 -2.14 -11.59 -18.75
CA LYS A 84 -1.64 -12.93 -18.35
C LYS A 84 -2.13 -13.39 -16.98
N SER A 85 -2.81 -12.51 -16.23
CA SER A 85 -3.30 -12.77 -14.87
C SER A 85 -4.65 -12.08 -14.65
N PRO A 86 -5.46 -12.51 -13.66
CA PRO A 86 -6.75 -11.87 -13.39
C PRO A 86 -6.63 -10.49 -12.74
N SER A 87 -5.45 -10.11 -12.25
CA SER A 87 -5.24 -8.90 -11.46
C SER A 87 -5.68 -7.60 -12.17
N PRO A 88 -5.33 -7.34 -13.46
CA PRO A 88 -5.77 -6.12 -14.14
C PRO A 88 -7.29 -6.01 -14.27
N VAL A 89 -7.97 -7.14 -14.50
CA VAL A 89 -9.44 -7.21 -14.62
C VAL A 89 -10.11 -6.92 -13.27
N ILE A 90 -9.58 -7.53 -12.20
CA ILE A 90 -10.07 -7.31 -10.82
C ILE A 90 -9.87 -5.85 -10.40
N GLN A 91 -8.71 -5.27 -10.69
CA GLN A 91 -8.41 -3.86 -10.38
C GLN A 91 -9.34 -2.92 -11.15
N ALA A 92 -9.58 -3.16 -12.44
CA ALA A 92 -10.53 -2.40 -13.23
C ALA A 92 -11.95 -2.47 -12.65
N PHE A 93 -12.44 -3.68 -12.32
CA PHE A 93 -13.75 -3.88 -11.70
C PHE A 93 -13.89 -3.06 -10.41
N TYR A 94 -12.95 -3.18 -9.47
CA TYR A 94 -13.05 -2.47 -8.19
C TYR A 94 -12.78 -0.97 -8.30
N GLY A 95 -11.96 -0.53 -9.25
CA GLY A 95 -11.77 0.89 -9.54
C GLY A 95 -13.05 1.55 -10.04
N ILE A 96 -13.75 0.89 -10.97
CA ILE A 96 -15.06 1.35 -11.47
C ILE A 96 -16.10 1.31 -10.35
N LYS A 97 -16.15 0.22 -9.56
CA LYS A 97 -17.06 0.11 -8.41
C LYS A 97 -16.86 1.24 -7.42
N TRP A 98 -15.60 1.50 -7.05
CA TRP A 98 -15.22 2.58 -6.15
C TRP A 98 -15.65 3.95 -6.69
N ALA A 99 -15.36 4.27 -7.95
CA ALA A 99 -15.70 5.56 -8.54
C ALA A 99 -17.20 5.86 -8.51
N HIS A 100 -18.05 4.85 -8.74
CA HIS A 100 -19.51 5.00 -8.65
C HIS A 100 -19.97 5.14 -7.19
N SER A 101 -19.36 4.39 -6.27
CA SER A 101 -19.69 4.50 -4.84
C SER A 101 -19.35 5.87 -4.25
N VAL A 102 -18.30 6.53 -4.74
CA VAL A 102 -17.87 7.85 -4.28
C VAL A 102 -18.93 8.91 -4.56
N ILE A 103 -19.60 8.83 -5.72
CA ILE A 103 -20.72 9.72 -6.09
C ILE A 103 -22.09 9.14 -5.73
N SER A 104 -22.12 8.05 -4.94
CA SER A 104 -23.35 7.43 -4.42
C SER A 104 -24.36 6.97 -5.48
N VAL A 105 -23.90 6.64 -6.69
CA VAL A 105 -24.75 6.07 -7.75
C VAL A 105 -24.62 4.55 -7.84
N LYS A 106 -25.65 3.89 -8.39
CA LYS A 106 -25.62 2.44 -8.62
C LYS A 106 -24.43 2.07 -9.51
N SER A 107 -23.64 1.09 -9.08
CA SER A 107 -22.48 0.66 -9.85
C SER A 107 -22.88 -0.27 -11.00
N PRO A 108 -22.32 -0.12 -12.22
CA PRO A 108 -22.50 -1.10 -13.30
C PRO A 108 -21.97 -2.49 -12.91
N THR A 109 -21.03 -2.52 -11.96
CA THR A 109 -20.41 -3.74 -11.44
C THR A 109 -21.35 -4.59 -10.59
N ASP A 110 -22.50 -4.05 -10.18
CA ASP A 110 -23.51 -4.80 -9.44
C ASP A 110 -24.42 -5.62 -10.37
N SER A 111 -24.36 -5.42 -11.70
CA SER A 111 -25.10 -6.25 -12.67
C SER A 111 -24.52 -7.65 -12.81
N ASP A 112 -25.39 -8.64 -13.03
CA ASP A 112 -24.98 -10.04 -13.18
C ASP A 112 -24.10 -10.24 -14.41
N LEU A 113 -24.33 -9.49 -15.49
CA LEU A 113 -23.47 -9.49 -16.67
C LEU A 113 -22.01 -9.21 -16.29
N VAL A 114 -21.74 -8.11 -15.57
CA VAL A 114 -20.38 -7.71 -15.24
C VAL A 114 -19.75 -8.66 -14.21
N LYS A 115 -20.54 -9.15 -13.24
CA LYS A 115 -20.09 -10.18 -12.28
C LYS A 115 -19.71 -11.48 -12.98
N ASN A 116 -20.54 -11.96 -13.90
CA ASN A 116 -20.29 -13.20 -14.64
C ASN A 116 -19.06 -13.06 -15.54
N VAL A 117 -18.85 -11.90 -16.17
CA VAL A 117 -17.62 -11.61 -16.93
C VAL A 117 -16.39 -11.63 -16.01
N LEU A 118 -16.47 -11.03 -14.82
CA LEU A 118 -15.37 -11.08 -13.85
C LEU A 118 -15.04 -12.52 -13.42
N GLU A 119 -16.05 -13.34 -13.13
CA GLU A 119 -15.82 -14.74 -12.74
C GLU A 119 -15.27 -15.58 -13.91
N GLY A 120 -15.75 -15.35 -15.13
CA GLY A 120 -15.18 -15.93 -16.35
C GLY A 120 -13.72 -15.53 -16.55
N ALA A 121 -13.40 -14.25 -16.35
CA ALA A 121 -12.04 -13.72 -16.43
C ALA A 121 -11.11 -14.36 -15.39
N LYS A 122 -11.56 -14.46 -14.13
CA LYS A 122 -10.82 -15.14 -13.07
C LYS A 122 -10.51 -16.58 -13.46
N ARG A 123 -11.50 -17.36 -13.90
CA ARG A 123 -11.29 -18.76 -14.30
C ARG A 123 -10.33 -18.89 -15.48
N ARG A 124 -10.51 -18.09 -16.53
CA ARG A 124 -9.68 -18.16 -17.74
C ARG A 124 -8.23 -17.76 -17.51
N LEU A 125 -7.98 -16.77 -16.65
CA LEU A 125 -6.65 -16.22 -16.40
C LEU A 125 -5.95 -16.83 -15.17
N SER A 126 -6.66 -17.69 -14.43
CA SER A 126 -6.10 -18.36 -13.26
C SER A 126 -4.99 -19.30 -13.69
N HIS A 127 -3.84 -19.13 -13.05
CA HIS A 127 -2.69 -20.01 -13.14
C HIS A 127 -2.08 -20.13 -11.75
N SER A 128 -1.26 -21.16 -11.54
CA SER A 128 -0.54 -21.32 -10.28
C SER A 128 0.32 -20.08 -10.01
N VAL A 129 0.13 -19.45 -8.86
CA VAL A 129 0.94 -18.30 -8.44
C VAL A 129 2.33 -18.81 -8.14
N GLN A 130 3.30 -18.45 -8.99
CA GLN A 130 4.71 -18.69 -8.71
C GLN A 130 5.16 -17.76 -7.59
N LYS A 131 5.20 -18.31 -6.37
CA LYS A 131 5.76 -17.61 -5.21
C LYS A 131 7.27 -17.50 -5.41
N LYS A 132 7.83 -16.34 -5.08
CA LYS A 132 9.29 -16.19 -4.98
C LYS A 132 9.80 -17.09 -3.86
N GLU A 133 10.94 -17.74 -4.09
CA GLU A 133 11.60 -18.51 -3.05
C GLU A 133 12.02 -17.59 -1.88
N PRO A 134 11.91 -18.08 -0.64
CA PRO A 134 12.38 -17.32 0.51
C PRO A 134 13.89 -17.14 0.42
N ILE A 135 14.37 -15.98 0.87
CA ILE A 135 15.80 -15.75 1.01
C ILE A 135 16.36 -16.67 2.10
N THR A 136 17.48 -17.34 1.82
CA THR A 136 18.13 -18.27 2.74
C THR A 136 19.22 -17.57 3.56
N PRO A 137 19.59 -18.10 4.74
CA PRO A 137 20.74 -17.60 5.49
C PRO A 137 22.03 -17.56 4.67
N ASP A 138 22.27 -18.59 3.84
CA ASP A 138 23.46 -18.65 2.97
C ASP A 138 23.48 -17.53 1.92
N LEU A 139 22.31 -17.14 1.40
CA LEU A 139 22.21 -16.05 0.45
C LEU A 139 22.43 -14.70 1.15
N ILE A 140 21.92 -14.53 2.37
CA ILE A 140 22.22 -13.36 3.21
C ILE A 140 23.72 -13.26 3.48
N ASP A 141 24.37 -14.39 3.78
CA ASP A 141 25.82 -14.44 4.03
C ASP A 141 26.63 -13.98 2.82
N LYS A 142 26.30 -14.52 1.64
CA LYS A 142 26.92 -14.11 0.36
C LYS A 142 26.66 -12.63 0.03
N MET A 143 25.45 -12.14 0.28
CA MET A 143 25.12 -10.72 0.09
C MET A 143 25.92 -9.84 1.04
N TYR A 144 26.08 -10.26 2.29
CA TYR A 144 26.91 -9.57 3.26
C TYR A 144 28.35 -9.50 2.77
N ASP A 145 28.97 -10.64 2.42
CA ASP A 145 30.37 -10.69 2.00
C ASP A 145 30.65 -9.87 0.72
N ALA A 146 29.69 -9.83 -0.21
CA ALA A 146 29.81 -9.03 -1.43
C ALA A 146 29.62 -7.52 -1.20
N THR A 147 28.95 -7.12 -0.12
CA THR A 147 28.57 -5.71 0.12
C THR A 147 29.41 -5.07 1.22
N PHE A 148 29.86 -5.85 2.21
CA PHE A 148 30.48 -5.31 3.41
C PHE A 148 31.83 -4.66 3.11
N GLN A 149 31.98 -3.43 3.59
CA GLN A 149 33.23 -2.69 3.56
C GLN A 149 33.30 -1.87 4.86
N GLU A 150 34.37 -2.08 5.63
CA GLU A 150 34.59 -1.37 6.90
C GLU A 150 34.59 0.15 6.68
N GLY A 151 33.89 0.89 7.53
CA GLY A 151 33.76 2.36 7.45
C GLY A 151 32.86 2.88 6.33
N ASN A 152 32.28 2.01 5.47
CA ASN A 152 31.38 2.45 4.41
C ASN A 152 29.93 2.54 4.91
N LEU A 153 29.47 3.76 5.16
CA LEU A 153 28.12 4.03 5.65
C LEU A 153 27.01 3.55 4.69
N TYR A 154 27.19 3.72 3.38
CA TYR A 154 26.18 3.32 2.40
C TYR A 154 25.97 1.79 2.39
N ASN A 155 27.08 1.04 2.40
CA ASN A 155 27.06 -0.41 2.45
C ASN A 155 26.50 -0.90 3.80
N GLN A 156 26.94 -0.31 4.92
CA GLN A 156 26.44 -0.66 6.25
C GLN A 156 24.93 -0.43 6.37
N ARG A 157 24.41 0.69 5.84
CA ARG A 157 22.97 0.98 5.79
C ARG A 157 22.21 -0.09 5.01
N THR A 158 22.73 -0.50 3.86
CA THR A 158 22.11 -1.53 3.01
C THR A 158 22.08 -2.89 3.70
N ILE A 159 23.19 -3.28 4.33
CA ILE A 159 23.30 -4.51 5.11
C ILE A 159 22.31 -4.51 6.28
N CYS A 160 22.23 -3.40 7.03
CA CYS A 160 21.27 -3.26 8.12
C CYS A 160 19.83 -3.40 7.65
N ALA A 161 19.46 -2.73 6.56
CA ALA A 161 18.13 -2.84 5.98
C ALA A 161 17.77 -4.29 5.65
N CYS A 162 18.70 -5.04 5.04
CA CYS A 162 18.51 -6.46 4.72
C CYS A 162 18.38 -7.33 5.99
N LEU A 163 19.31 -7.20 6.94
CA LEU A 163 19.34 -8.02 8.15
C LEU A 163 18.14 -7.75 9.07
N LEU A 164 17.73 -6.50 9.23
CA LEU A 164 16.52 -6.14 9.99
C LEU A 164 15.26 -6.68 9.33
N SER A 165 15.15 -6.51 8.01
CA SER A 165 13.99 -7.01 7.27
C SER A 165 13.88 -8.53 7.36
N TYR A 166 15.02 -9.23 7.24
CA TYR A 166 15.08 -10.68 7.33
C TYR A 166 14.76 -11.19 8.73
N SER A 167 15.42 -10.64 9.75
CA SER A 167 15.28 -11.12 11.15
C SER A 167 13.93 -10.74 11.76
N GLY A 168 13.40 -9.58 11.37
CA GLY A 168 12.14 -9.03 11.87
C GLY A 168 10.93 -9.37 11.03
N PHE A 169 11.10 -10.06 9.89
CA PHE A 169 10.06 -10.28 8.88
C PHE A 169 9.33 -8.99 8.47
N LEU A 170 10.06 -7.87 8.45
CA LEU A 170 9.49 -6.55 8.23
C LEU A 170 9.09 -6.37 6.77
N ARG A 171 7.93 -5.75 6.55
CA ARG A 171 7.59 -5.20 5.24
C ARG A 171 8.47 -3.98 4.98
N VAL A 172 8.75 -3.72 3.71
CA VAL A 172 9.52 -2.52 3.29
C VAL A 172 8.90 -1.24 3.85
N SER A 173 7.57 -1.13 3.89
CA SER A 173 6.91 0.04 4.48
C SER A 173 7.13 0.20 5.98
N GLU A 174 7.23 -0.91 6.72
CA GLU A 174 7.49 -0.92 8.16
C GLU A 174 8.95 -0.54 8.42
N LEU A 175 9.89 -1.12 7.65
CA LEU A 175 11.31 -0.78 7.71
C LEU A 175 11.57 0.71 7.45
N LEU A 176 10.95 1.27 6.41
CA LEU A 176 11.14 2.67 6.03
C LEU A 176 10.46 3.66 6.99
N SER A 177 9.48 3.21 7.78
CA SER A 177 8.84 4.04 8.81
C SER A 177 9.56 4.01 10.15
N LEU A 178 10.54 3.11 10.34
CA LEU A 178 11.27 3.02 11.60
C LEU A 178 11.99 4.33 11.91
N LYS A 179 11.77 4.84 13.12
CA LYS A 179 12.49 5.97 13.68
C LYS A 179 13.56 5.49 14.64
N ILE A 180 14.54 6.35 14.88
CA ILE A 180 15.63 6.05 15.81
C ILE A 180 15.07 5.87 17.23
N CYS A 181 14.07 6.66 17.61
CA CYS A 181 13.41 6.56 18.92
C CYS A 181 12.64 5.26 19.17
N ASP A 182 12.29 4.52 18.11
CA ASP A 182 11.53 3.28 18.23
C ASP A 182 12.39 2.09 18.69
N ILE A 183 13.71 2.29 18.82
CA ILE A 183 14.69 1.23 18.99
C ILE A 183 15.31 1.31 20.38
N SER A 184 15.27 0.20 21.11
CA SER A 184 15.97 0.05 22.39
C SER A 184 16.94 -1.12 22.33
N PHE A 185 18.21 -0.85 22.62
CA PHE A 185 19.27 -1.84 22.65
C PHE A 185 19.41 -2.45 24.03
N PHE A 186 19.55 -3.78 24.07
CA PHE A 186 19.87 -4.54 25.27
C PHE A 186 21.10 -5.42 25.03
N THR A 187 21.56 -6.05 26.10
CA THR A 187 22.72 -6.96 26.06
C THR A 187 22.46 -8.16 25.15
N THR A 188 21.28 -8.79 25.26
CA THR A 188 20.95 -10.03 24.55
C THR A 188 20.12 -9.84 23.28
N HIS A 189 19.50 -8.67 23.10
CA HIS A 189 18.55 -8.40 22.02
C HIS A 189 18.38 -6.90 21.80
N MET A 190 17.55 -6.52 20.84
CA MET A 190 16.96 -5.19 20.75
C MET A 190 15.45 -5.29 20.58
N SER A 191 14.72 -4.29 21.05
CA SER A 191 13.29 -4.15 20.80
C SER A 191 13.05 -2.99 19.84
N ILE A 192 12.17 -3.20 18.87
CA ILE A 192 11.75 -2.21 17.88
C ILE A 192 10.24 -2.05 17.98
N PHE A 193 9.77 -0.82 18.16
CA PHE A 193 8.35 -0.51 18.07
C PHE A 193 7.93 -0.30 16.62
N ILE A 194 6.91 -1.03 16.19
CA ILE A 194 6.29 -0.89 14.87
C ILE A 194 4.99 -0.12 15.06
N GLU A 195 5.02 1.19 14.81
CA GLU A 195 3.85 2.07 14.98
C GLU A 195 2.67 1.68 14.06
N LYS A 196 2.97 1.18 12.86
CA LYS A 196 1.94 0.88 11.87
C LYS A 196 2.32 -0.30 10.99
N SER A 197 1.38 -1.23 10.83
CA SER A 197 1.49 -2.33 9.88
C SER A 197 0.31 -2.35 8.91
N LYS A 198 0.42 -3.14 7.83
CA LYS A 198 -0.68 -3.29 6.86
C LYS A 198 -1.94 -3.91 7.49
N THR A 199 -1.77 -4.78 8.48
CA THR A 199 -2.84 -5.52 9.16
C THR A 199 -3.33 -4.83 10.43
N ASP A 200 -2.58 -3.85 10.93
CA ASP A 200 -2.95 -3.02 12.07
C ASP A 200 -3.79 -1.83 11.59
N ILE A 201 -5.07 -2.09 11.38
CA ILE A 201 -6.03 -1.10 10.87
C ILE A 201 -6.27 0.02 11.90
N TYR A 202 -6.20 -0.30 13.20
CA TYR A 202 -6.50 0.62 14.30
C TYR A 202 -5.27 1.33 14.89
N ARG A 203 -4.05 0.98 14.44
CA ARG A 203 -2.77 1.58 14.86
C ARG A 203 -2.45 1.34 16.33
N ASP A 204 -2.70 0.11 16.80
CA ASP A 204 -2.34 -0.29 18.15
C ASP A 204 -0.82 -0.38 18.32
N GLY A 205 -0.09 -0.57 17.22
CA GLY A 205 1.35 -0.78 17.20
C GLY A 205 1.75 -2.16 17.73
N ASN A 206 3.02 -2.54 17.52
CA ASN A 206 3.54 -3.81 18.03
C ASN A 206 5.03 -3.73 18.36
N TRP A 207 5.44 -4.41 19.43
CA TRP A 207 6.85 -4.57 19.77
C TRP A 207 7.43 -5.81 19.11
N LEU A 208 8.52 -5.62 18.37
CA LEU A 208 9.31 -6.67 17.75
C LEU A 208 10.62 -6.83 18.52
N VAL A 209 10.91 -8.07 18.93
CA VAL A 209 12.17 -8.39 19.61
C VAL A 209 13.09 -9.14 18.64
N ILE A 210 14.32 -8.65 18.47
CA ILE A 210 15.34 -9.25 17.61
C ILE A 210 16.56 -9.63 18.46
N SER A 211 16.88 -10.92 18.51
CA SER A 211 17.99 -11.45 19.29
C SER A 211 19.36 -11.07 18.73
N ARG A 212 20.33 -10.88 19.63
CA ARG A 212 21.76 -10.72 19.29
C ARG A 212 22.34 -12.12 19.02
N THR A 213 22.81 -12.36 17.79
CA THR A 213 23.33 -13.68 17.39
C THR A 213 24.82 -13.86 17.63
N GLY A 214 25.58 -12.77 17.77
CA GLY A 214 27.04 -12.80 17.93
C GLY A 214 27.82 -13.17 16.66
N THR A 215 27.14 -13.34 15.52
CA THR A 215 27.77 -13.63 14.22
C THR A 215 27.97 -12.34 13.40
N LYS A 216 28.72 -12.40 12.29
CA LYS A 216 28.84 -11.25 11.37
C LYS A 216 27.49 -10.76 10.82
N LEU A 217 26.50 -11.67 10.73
CA LEU A 217 25.13 -11.38 10.31
C LEU A 217 24.22 -10.87 11.45
N CYS A 218 24.77 -10.61 12.63
CA CYS A 218 23.98 -10.17 13.77
C CYS A 218 23.28 -8.83 13.45
N PRO A 219 21.92 -8.80 13.42
CA PRO A 219 21.18 -7.59 13.09
C PRO A 219 21.44 -6.47 14.11
N VAL A 220 21.55 -6.82 15.40
CA VAL A 220 21.81 -5.86 16.49
C VAL A 220 23.18 -5.19 16.32
N MET A 221 24.23 -6.00 16.13
CA MET A 221 25.60 -5.47 15.98
C MET A 221 25.75 -4.64 14.70
N ASN A 222 25.12 -5.05 13.61
CA ASN A 222 25.15 -4.28 12.37
C ASN A 222 24.43 -2.94 12.52
N LEU A 223 23.31 -2.92 13.25
CA LEU A 223 22.60 -1.68 13.53
C LEU A 223 23.42 -0.75 14.45
N GLU A 224 24.09 -1.29 15.48
CA GLU A 224 25.02 -0.52 16.32
C GLU A 224 26.17 0.08 15.48
N LYS A 225 26.74 -0.68 14.53
CA LYS A 225 27.73 -0.16 13.56
C LYS A 225 27.17 0.98 12.72
N LEU A 226 25.92 0.87 12.26
CA LEU A 226 25.27 1.95 11.50
C LEU A 226 25.13 3.22 12.35
N PHE A 227 24.71 3.10 13.61
CA PHE A 227 24.64 4.23 14.53
C PHE A 227 26.00 4.90 14.72
N SER A 228 27.06 4.11 14.87
CA SER A 228 28.43 4.61 14.98
C SER A 228 28.90 5.33 13.71
N TYR A 229 28.72 4.73 12.53
CA TYR A 229 29.18 5.33 11.27
C TYR A 229 28.41 6.60 10.88
N ALA A 230 27.12 6.68 11.22
CA ALA A 230 26.29 7.83 10.93
C ALA A 230 26.19 8.86 12.07
N ASN A 231 26.89 8.64 13.19
CA ASN A 231 26.79 9.45 14.41
C ASN A 231 25.32 9.71 14.80
N LEU A 232 24.52 8.64 14.84
CA LEU A 232 23.09 8.75 15.12
C LEU A 232 22.84 8.91 16.62
N GLU A 233 22.09 9.96 16.96
CA GLU A 233 21.59 10.19 18.31
C GLU A 233 20.08 9.90 18.37
N PHE A 234 19.62 9.57 19.58
CA PHE A 234 18.21 9.28 19.85
C PHE A 234 17.33 10.46 19.42
N SER A 235 16.45 10.23 18.44
CA SER A 235 15.62 11.29 17.85
C SER A 235 14.39 10.72 17.15
N ASP A 236 13.40 11.58 16.88
CA ASP A 236 12.18 11.23 16.12
C ASP A 236 12.42 11.13 14.60
N THR A 237 13.68 11.02 14.17
CA THR A 237 14.04 10.96 12.75
C THR A 237 14.05 9.52 12.23
N TYR A 238 13.74 9.35 10.94
CA TYR A 238 13.77 8.04 10.29
C TYR A 238 15.17 7.44 10.30
N LEU A 239 15.26 6.16 10.69
CA LEU A 239 16.50 5.40 10.69
C LEU A 239 17.10 5.29 9.27
N PHE A 240 16.25 4.98 8.28
CA PHE A 240 16.65 4.85 6.88
C PHE A 240 16.29 6.12 6.09
N ARG A 241 17.23 7.06 6.04
CA ARG A 241 17.12 8.35 5.33
C ARG A 241 18.21 8.50 4.27
N ASN A 242 18.02 9.42 3.31
CA ASN A 242 19.05 9.74 2.32
C ASN A 242 20.35 10.18 3.02
N LEU A 243 21.48 9.67 2.52
CA LEU A 243 22.80 10.11 2.95
C LEU A 243 23.13 11.34 2.10
N THR A 244 23.20 12.50 2.75
CA THR A 244 23.72 13.75 2.16
C THR A 244 25.22 13.78 2.27
#